data_AF-A0A1E7GG12-F1
#
_entry.id   AF-A0A1E7GG12-F1
#
_cell.length_a   1.000
_cell.length_b   1.000
_cell.length_c   1.000
_cell.angle_alpha   90.00
_cell.angle_beta   90.00
_cell.angle_gamma   90.00
#
_symmetry.space_group_name_H-M   'P 1'
#
loop_
_entity.id
_entity.type
_entity.pdbx_description
1 polymer ?
#
loop_
_entity_poly.entity_id
_entity_poly.type
_entity_poly.pdbx_seq_one_letter_code
_entity_poly.pdbx_strand_id
1 'polypeptide(L)'
;MMPFKYSCFISYCHGQYDLVNAFIEQIKEALQCSIESYSDQEVYIDERLGPGYHYNEELAQAICQSTCMIVIFTPRYKSHSYCLREYIAMERLEKKRLELLADKSNNMGMIIPIIFRGDESDIPPRIRDCIHYYDFRDFALSTLEIKRNPKYEPEIEKIAKIIHRFSKLFKEQNINPCECDSFKLPSEREIESESWGEKSSNSFPPFPGREV
;
A
#
# COMPACT_ATOMS: atom_id res chain seq x y z
N MET A 1 -12.08 15.72 14.95
CA MET A 1 -11.82 14.41 14.33
C MET A 1 -11.25 14.69 12.96
N MET A 2 -10.02 14.25 12.65
CA MET A 2 -9.51 14.37 11.29
C MET A 2 -9.81 13.06 10.56
N PRO A 3 -10.76 13.06 9.61
CA PRO A 3 -10.99 11.89 8.77
C PRO A 3 -9.76 11.62 7.91
N PHE A 4 -9.66 10.42 7.35
CA PHE A 4 -8.69 10.17 6.28
C PHE A 4 -8.82 11.24 5.19
N LYS A 5 -7.69 11.71 4.68
CA LYS A 5 -7.65 12.62 3.53
C LYS A 5 -7.67 11.85 2.22
N TYR A 6 -7.03 10.68 2.22
CA TYR A 6 -6.84 9.86 1.03
C TYR A 6 -7.45 8.48 1.21
N SER A 7 -7.95 7.93 0.11
CA SER A 7 -8.44 6.56 0.02
C SER A 7 -7.27 5.58 0.14
N CYS A 8 -6.19 5.83 -0.58
CA CYS A 8 -4.96 5.09 -0.41
C CYS A 8 -3.71 5.91 -0.76
N PHE A 9 -2.58 5.44 -0.22
CA PHE A 9 -1.24 5.89 -0.56
C PHE A 9 -0.57 4.84 -1.46
N ILE A 10 0.02 5.23 -2.59
CA ILE A 10 0.76 4.33 -3.49
C ILE A 10 2.27 4.55 -3.31
N SER A 11 2.93 3.57 -2.68
CA SER A 11 4.39 3.47 -2.60
C SER A 11 4.94 2.71 -3.81
N TYR A 12 5.99 3.24 -4.42
CA TYR A 12 6.72 2.58 -5.49
C TYR A 12 8.19 3.01 -5.50
N CYS A 13 9.02 2.24 -6.21
CA CYS A 13 10.42 2.59 -6.38
C CYS A 13 10.58 3.57 -7.55
N HIS A 14 10.92 4.83 -7.27
CA HIS A 14 11.20 5.81 -8.32
C HIS A 14 12.47 5.48 -9.10
N GLY A 15 12.40 5.66 -10.42
CA GLY A 15 13.50 5.47 -11.35
C GLY A 15 13.07 5.85 -12.78
N GLN A 16 14.03 5.98 -13.69
CA GLN A 16 13.78 6.34 -15.10
C GLN A 16 13.28 5.12 -15.90
N TYR A 17 12.04 4.70 -15.67
CA TYR A 17 11.36 3.73 -16.53
C TYR A 17 9.97 4.21 -16.86
N ASP A 18 9.79 4.72 -18.08
CA ASP A 18 8.51 5.25 -18.58
C ASP A 18 7.37 4.25 -18.41
N LEU A 19 7.66 2.95 -18.54
CA LEU A 19 6.69 1.89 -18.36
C LEU A 19 6.17 1.78 -16.91
N VAL A 20 7.03 1.96 -15.90
CA VAL A 20 6.61 1.93 -14.50
C VAL A 20 5.73 3.16 -14.23
N ASN A 21 6.16 4.34 -14.68
CA ASN A 21 5.37 5.56 -14.49
C ASN A 21 4.01 5.46 -15.17
N ALA A 22 3.96 4.97 -16.41
CA ALA A 22 2.71 4.74 -17.12
C ALA A 22 1.80 3.72 -16.41
N PHE A 23 2.39 2.67 -15.82
CA PHE A 23 1.64 1.71 -15.00
C PHE A 23 1.08 2.35 -13.73
N ILE A 24 1.88 3.14 -13.01
CA ILE A 24 1.47 3.84 -11.80
C ILE A 24 0.32 4.81 -12.07
N GLU A 25 0.41 5.61 -13.13
CA GLU A 25 -0.67 6.53 -13.51
C GLU A 25 -1.96 5.78 -13.85
N GLN A 26 -1.86 4.66 -14.58
CA GLN A 26 -3.04 3.83 -14.86
C GLN A 26 -3.64 3.19 -13.61
N ILE A 27 -2.81 2.75 -12.66
CA ILE A 27 -3.28 2.21 -11.38
C ILE A 27 -4.00 3.30 -10.59
N LYS A 28 -3.40 4.50 -10.46
CA LYS A 28 -4.03 5.63 -9.79
C LYS A 28 -5.36 5.96 -10.42
N GLU A 29 -5.39 6.13 -11.73
CA GLU A 29 -6.61 6.45 -12.44
C GLU A 29 -7.69 5.37 -12.32
N ALA A 30 -7.32 4.09 -12.44
CA ALA A 30 -8.28 2.99 -12.34
C ALA A 30 -8.83 2.89 -10.91
N LEU A 31 -7.98 3.00 -9.90
CA LEU A 31 -8.40 3.02 -8.50
C LEU A 31 -9.29 4.22 -8.20
N GLN A 32 -8.91 5.42 -8.64
CA GLN A 32 -9.68 6.65 -8.45
C GLN A 32 -11.10 6.47 -9.02
N CYS A 33 -11.23 5.99 -10.27
CA CYS A 33 -12.53 5.71 -10.88
C CYS A 33 -13.36 4.68 -10.08
N SER A 34 -12.76 3.59 -9.61
CA SER A 34 -13.47 2.60 -8.80
C SER A 34 -13.88 3.14 -7.43
N ILE A 35 -13.03 3.97 -6.81
CA ILE A 35 -13.24 4.53 -5.47
C ILE A 35 -14.29 5.64 -5.46
N GLU A 36 -14.41 6.43 -6.53
CA GLU A 36 -15.40 7.52 -6.65
C GLU A 36 -16.84 7.04 -6.47
N SER A 37 -17.11 5.76 -6.74
CA SER A 37 -18.42 5.15 -6.47
C SER A 37 -18.74 4.98 -4.97
N TYR A 38 -17.72 5.11 -4.11
CA TYR A 38 -17.76 4.83 -2.68
C TYR A 38 -17.39 6.04 -1.80
N SER A 39 -16.52 6.93 -2.29
CA SER A 39 -15.99 8.07 -1.54
C SER A 39 -15.40 9.15 -2.46
N ASP A 40 -15.48 10.41 -2.04
CA ASP A 40 -14.82 11.55 -2.70
C ASP A 40 -13.32 11.68 -2.33
N GLN A 41 -12.76 10.75 -1.57
CA GLN A 41 -11.35 10.78 -1.14
C GLN A 41 -10.40 10.39 -2.28
N GLU A 42 -9.35 11.18 -2.46
CA GLU A 42 -8.38 11.01 -3.54
C GLU A 42 -7.40 9.83 -3.31
N VAL A 43 -6.84 9.31 -4.40
CA VAL A 43 -5.68 8.40 -4.41
C VAL A 43 -4.39 9.22 -4.44
N TYR A 44 -3.54 9.06 -3.42
CA TYR A 44 -2.25 9.74 -3.33
C TYR A 44 -1.13 8.84 -3.86
N ILE A 45 -0.29 9.36 -4.76
CA ILE A 45 0.96 8.70 -5.20
C ILE A 45 2.11 9.30 -4.40
N ASP A 46 3.10 8.49 -4.02
CA ASP A 46 4.40 9.02 -3.59
C ASP A 46 5.04 9.87 -4.72
N GLU A 47 4.82 11.18 -4.68
CA GLU A 47 5.47 12.14 -5.56
C GLU A 47 6.80 12.57 -4.91
N ARG A 48 7.91 11.93 -5.31
CA ARG A 48 9.27 12.31 -4.87
C ARG A 48 9.71 13.64 -5.47
N LEU A 49 9.14 14.75 -4.98
CA LEU A 49 9.51 16.10 -5.37
C LEU A 49 10.62 16.64 -4.45
N GLY A 50 11.87 16.23 -4.73
CA GLY A 50 13.09 16.87 -4.22
C GLY A 50 13.56 16.44 -2.81
N PRO A 51 14.88 16.39 -2.55
CA PRO A 51 15.43 15.99 -1.26
C PRO A 51 15.28 17.11 -0.21
N GLY A 52 14.70 16.78 0.96
CA GLY A 52 14.62 17.71 2.11
C GLY A 52 13.92 17.12 3.34
N TYR A 53 14.00 17.81 4.49
CA TYR A 53 13.34 17.41 5.74
C TYR A 53 11.80 17.48 5.63
N HIS A 54 11.28 18.52 4.96
CA HIS A 54 9.84 18.69 4.73
C HIS A 54 9.23 17.55 3.91
N TYR A 55 10.00 16.97 2.97
CA TYR A 55 9.52 15.84 2.17
C TYR A 55 9.17 14.61 3.02
N ASN A 56 10.01 14.27 4.01
CA ASN A 56 9.72 13.13 4.88
C ASN A 56 8.49 13.37 5.76
N GLU A 57 8.21 14.63 6.13
CA GLU A 57 7.05 15.00 6.92
C GLU A 57 5.76 14.94 6.10
N GLU A 58 5.77 15.49 4.89
CA GLU A 58 4.65 15.39 3.94
C GLU A 58 4.34 13.94 3.58
N LEU A 59 5.37 13.13 3.33
CA LEU A 59 5.21 11.71 3.03
C LEU A 59 4.64 10.94 4.23
N ALA A 60 5.14 11.20 5.44
CA ALA A 60 4.61 10.61 6.66
C ALA A 60 3.13 11.01 6.85
N GLN A 61 2.79 12.27 6.64
CA GLN A 61 1.40 12.74 6.69
C GLN A 61 0.54 12.04 5.64
N ALA A 62 1.00 11.89 4.40
CA ALA A 62 0.24 11.22 3.35
C ALA A 62 -0.05 9.75 3.68
N ILE A 63 0.96 9.02 4.17
CA ILE A 63 0.79 7.64 4.67
C ILE A 63 -0.23 7.61 5.82
N CYS A 64 -0.07 8.47 6.82
CA CYS A 64 -0.95 8.51 7.99
C CYS A 64 -2.38 8.94 7.67
N GLN A 65 -2.58 9.79 6.66
CA GLN A 65 -3.90 10.28 6.27
C GLN A 65 -4.59 9.38 5.22
N SER A 66 -3.92 8.30 4.80
CA SER A 66 -4.48 7.32 3.86
C SER A 66 -5.17 6.17 4.57
N THR A 67 -6.31 5.71 4.05
CA THR A 67 -7.05 4.57 4.63
C THR A 67 -6.25 3.27 4.48
N CYS A 68 -5.77 2.98 3.27
CA CYS A 68 -4.89 1.84 2.98
C CYS A 68 -3.59 2.30 2.31
N MET A 69 -2.62 1.40 2.23
CA MET A 69 -1.35 1.65 1.56
C MET A 69 -1.08 0.56 0.52
N ILE A 70 -0.79 0.97 -0.70
CA ILE A 70 -0.52 0.10 -1.85
C ILE A 70 0.98 0.09 -2.11
N VAL A 71 1.53 -1.10 -2.31
CA VAL A 71 2.95 -1.27 -2.65
C VAL A 71 3.07 -1.78 -4.06
N ILE A 72 3.65 -0.99 -4.96
CA ILE A 72 3.90 -1.41 -6.34
C ILE A 72 5.29 -2.03 -6.39
N PHE A 73 5.32 -3.36 -6.33
CA PHE A 73 6.56 -4.10 -6.22
C PHE A 73 7.24 -4.30 -7.58
N THR A 74 8.53 -4.00 -7.59
CA THR A 74 9.50 -4.44 -8.61
C THR A 74 10.76 -4.93 -7.88
N PRO A 75 11.65 -5.72 -8.51
CA PRO A 75 12.86 -6.20 -7.83
C PRO A 75 13.73 -5.07 -7.28
N ARG A 76 13.69 -3.86 -7.86
CA ARG A 76 14.43 -2.69 -7.34
C ARG A 76 13.90 -2.18 -6.01
N TYR A 77 12.62 -2.43 -5.70
CA TYR A 77 12.01 -1.99 -4.44
C TYR A 77 12.78 -2.51 -3.22
N LYS A 78 13.34 -3.72 -3.29
CA LYS A 78 14.17 -4.29 -2.21
C LYS A 78 15.55 -3.64 -2.06
N SER A 79 16.06 -3.03 -3.13
CA SER A 79 17.41 -2.47 -3.21
C SER A 79 17.49 -1.01 -2.73
N HIS A 80 16.36 -0.36 -2.46
CA HIS A 80 16.30 1.03 -2.01
C HIS A 80 15.94 1.10 -0.52
N SER A 81 16.88 1.56 0.31
CA SER A 81 16.68 1.75 1.76
C SER A 81 15.48 2.65 2.08
N TYR A 82 15.20 3.63 1.24
CA TYR A 82 14.04 4.52 1.39
C TYR A 82 12.70 3.78 1.27
N CYS A 83 12.56 2.87 0.30
CA CYS A 83 11.36 2.03 0.15
C CYS A 83 11.16 1.12 1.37
N LEU A 84 12.25 0.65 1.99
CA LEU A 84 12.16 -0.09 3.25
C LEU A 84 11.65 0.81 4.37
N ARG A 85 12.14 2.05 4.50
CA ARG A 85 11.66 3.00 5.52
C ARG A 85 10.16 3.28 5.40
N GLU A 86 9.69 3.54 4.18
CA GLU A 86 8.25 3.68 3.90
C GLU A 86 7.50 2.43 4.33
N TYR A 87 7.97 1.24 3.93
CA TYR A 87 7.33 -0.03 4.27
C TYR A 87 7.25 -0.30 5.77
N ILE A 88 8.34 -0.06 6.51
CA ILE A 88 8.34 -0.16 7.98
C ILE A 88 7.34 0.83 8.60
N ALA A 89 7.26 2.06 8.08
CA ALA A 89 6.30 3.05 8.56
C ALA A 89 4.84 2.58 8.33
N MET A 90 4.58 2.00 7.17
CA MET A 90 3.30 1.39 6.81
C MET A 90 2.93 0.23 7.74
N GLU A 91 3.86 -0.70 8.01
CA GLU A 91 3.66 -1.82 8.95
C GLU A 91 3.37 -1.33 10.37
N ARG A 92 4.13 -0.34 10.86
CA ARG A 92 3.92 0.27 12.19
C ARG A 92 2.55 0.93 12.29
N LEU A 93 2.10 1.62 11.25
CA LEU A 93 0.80 2.27 11.19
C LEU A 93 -0.35 1.25 11.14
N GLU A 94 -0.23 0.25 10.28
CA GLU A 94 -1.20 -0.84 10.17
C GLU A 94 -1.40 -1.53 11.51
N LYS A 95 -0.30 -1.90 12.18
CA LYS A 95 -0.35 -2.53 13.51
C LYS A 95 -1.16 -1.69 14.51
N LYS A 96 -0.82 -0.41 14.66
CA LYS A 96 -1.53 0.51 15.57
C LYS A 96 -3.01 0.60 15.24
N ARG A 97 -3.36 0.67 13.95
CA ARG A 97 -4.75 0.77 13.50
C ARG A 97 -5.53 -0.51 13.70
N LEU A 98 -4.91 -1.67 13.52
CA LEU A 98 -5.52 -2.97 13.81
C LEU A 98 -5.77 -3.15 15.31
N GLU A 99 -4.85 -2.69 16.18
CA GLU A 99 -5.05 -2.67 17.63
C GLU A 99 -6.30 -1.85 18.03
N LEU A 100 -6.52 -0.70 17.39
CA LEU A 100 -7.73 0.11 17.61
C LEU A 100 -9.02 -0.60 17.19
N LEU A 101 -8.97 -1.48 16.18
CA LEU A 101 -10.14 -2.17 15.64
C LEU A 101 -10.53 -3.43 16.43
N ALA A 102 -9.71 -3.89 17.38
CA ALA A 102 -10.01 -4.99 18.31
C ALA A 102 -10.75 -6.18 17.64
N ASP A 103 -10.09 -6.83 16.69
CA ASP A 103 -10.55 -7.97 15.87
C ASP A 103 -11.65 -7.70 14.83
N LYS A 104 -12.25 -6.51 14.80
CA LYS A 104 -13.30 -6.16 13.81
C LYS A 104 -12.78 -6.02 12.37
N SER A 105 -11.45 -6.01 12.20
CA SER A 105 -10.81 -6.06 10.88
C SER A 105 -10.94 -7.43 10.21
N ASN A 106 -11.41 -8.47 10.91
CA ASN A 106 -11.52 -9.85 10.41
C ASN A 106 -10.21 -10.37 9.81
N ASN A 107 -9.06 -10.07 10.43
CA ASN A 107 -7.73 -10.41 9.94
C ASN A 107 -7.45 -9.90 8.51
N MET A 108 -8.02 -8.75 8.11
CA MET A 108 -7.65 -8.05 6.88
C MET A 108 -6.47 -7.09 7.11
N GLY A 109 -5.65 -6.92 6.08
CA GLY A 109 -4.52 -5.99 6.07
C GLY A 109 -4.87 -4.68 5.36
N MET A 110 -4.26 -3.59 5.78
CA MET A 110 -4.32 -2.28 5.11
C MET A 110 -3.17 -2.09 4.11
N ILE A 111 -2.14 -2.93 4.15
CA ILE A 111 -1.07 -2.99 3.13
C ILE A 111 -1.49 -3.93 2.00
N ILE A 112 -1.48 -3.43 0.77
CA ILE A 112 -1.93 -4.13 -0.43
C ILE A 112 -0.82 -4.12 -1.50
N PRO A 113 0.02 -5.17 -1.57
CA PRO A 113 0.99 -5.30 -2.64
C PRO A 113 0.37 -5.63 -4.00
N ILE A 114 0.89 -4.95 -5.02
CA ILE A 114 0.65 -5.20 -6.43
C ILE A 114 2.01 -5.51 -7.08
N ILE A 115 2.17 -6.74 -7.57
CA ILE A 115 3.44 -7.19 -8.15
C ILE A 115 3.47 -6.83 -9.62
N PHE A 116 4.32 -5.87 -9.96
CA PHE A 116 4.46 -5.40 -11.33
C PHE A 116 5.56 -6.13 -12.10
N ARG A 117 6.68 -6.45 -11.43
CA ARG A 117 7.84 -7.15 -12.03
C ARG A 117 8.51 -8.07 -11.01
N GLY A 118 9.31 -9.02 -11.52
CA GLY A 118 10.12 -9.94 -10.73
C GLY A 118 9.57 -11.36 -10.73
N ASP A 119 10.45 -12.31 -10.41
CA ASP A 119 10.07 -13.71 -10.22
C ASP A 119 9.59 -13.95 -8.78
N GLU A 120 8.96 -15.09 -8.50
CA GLU A 120 8.48 -15.37 -7.13
C GLU A 120 9.60 -15.35 -6.08
N SER A 121 10.81 -15.73 -6.48
CA SER A 121 12.01 -15.70 -5.64
C SER A 121 12.51 -14.28 -5.34
N ASP A 122 12.11 -13.28 -6.13
CA ASP A 122 12.47 -11.88 -5.89
C ASP A 122 11.63 -11.24 -4.80
N ILE A 123 10.44 -11.77 -4.54
CA ILE A 123 9.41 -11.17 -3.69
C ILE A 123 9.73 -11.51 -2.23
N PRO A 124 10.03 -10.50 -1.40
CA PRO A 124 10.34 -10.75 -0.01
C PRO A 124 9.15 -11.37 0.76
N PRO A 125 9.41 -12.22 1.77
CA PRO A 125 8.35 -12.78 2.62
C PRO A 125 7.43 -11.72 3.22
N ARG A 126 7.97 -10.56 3.63
CA ARG A 126 7.17 -9.44 4.15
C ARG A 126 6.05 -8.99 3.21
N ILE A 127 6.32 -8.98 1.90
CA ILE A 127 5.38 -8.56 0.85
C ILE A 127 4.51 -9.75 0.41
N ARG A 128 5.13 -10.90 0.15
CA ARG A 128 4.45 -12.10 -0.32
C ARG A 128 3.38 -12.60 0.66
N ASP A 129 3.65 -12.47 1.96
CA ASP A 129 2.78 -13.01 2.99
C ASP A 129 1.75 -11.96 3.47
N CYS A 130 1.61 -10.81 2.80
CA CYS A 130 0.50 -9.88 3.01
C CYS A 130 -0.85 -10.57 2.76
N ILE A 131 -1.88 -10.16 3.51
CA ILE A 131 -3.23 -10.75 3.42
C ILE A 131 -3.85 -10.48 2.04
N HIS A 132 -3.67 -9.27 1.53
CA HIS A 132 -4.03 -8.91 0.17
C HIS A 132 -2.76 -8.92 -0.66
N TYR A 133 -2.81 -9.51 -1.86
CA TYR A 133 -1.67 -9.62 -2.75
C TYR A 133 -2.21 -9.82 -4.18
N TYR A 134 -1.75 -9.00 -5.12
CA TYR A 134 -2.25 -9.00 -6.48
C TYR A 134 -1.12 -9.07 -7.51
N ASP A 135 -1.24 -9.97 -8.48
CA ASP A 135 -0.21 -10.21 -9.50
C ASP A 135 -0.54 -9.52 -10.83
N PHE A 136 0.24 -8.49 -11.16
CA PHE A 136 0.11 -7.67 -12.36
C PHE A 136 1.29 -7.85 -13.33
N ARG A 137 2.10 -8.91 -13.17
CA ARG A 137 3.31 -9.13 -13.98
C ARG A 137 3.05 -9.25 -15.48
N ASP A 138 1.89 -9.78 -15.89
CA ASP A 138 1.51 -9.92 -17.30
C ASP A 138 0.96 -8.63 -17.94
N PHE A 139 0.89 -7.52 -17.20
CA PHE A 139 0.29 -6.28 -17.68
C PHE A 139 1.00 -5.76 -18.94
N ALA A 140 2.34 -5.77 -18.92
CA ALA A 140 3.14 -5.30 -20.05
C ALA A 140 3.05 -6.20 -21.30
N LEU A 141 2.44 -7.38 -21.21
CA LEU A 141 2.36 -8.35 -22.31
C LEU A 141 1.02 -8.30 -23.07
N SER A 142 -0.05 -7.79 -22.46
CA SER A 142 -1.42 -8.10 -22.91
C SER A 142 -2.31 -6.91 -23.25
N THR A 143 -2.04 -5.68 -22.77
CA THR A 143 -2.71 -4.43 -23.19
C THR A 143 -2.16 -3.23 -22.40
N LEU A 144 -2.16 -2.05 -22.99
CA LEU A 144 -1.66 -0.82 -22.35
C LEU A 144 -2.70 -0.08 -21.49
N GLU A 145 -3.91 -0.62 -21.28
CA GLU A 145 -4.99 0.06 -20.55
C GLU A 145 -5.62 -0.84 -19.48
N ILE A 146 -5.34 -0.59 -18.19
CA ILE A 146 -5.87 -1.36 -17.05
C ILE A 146 -7.41 -1.38 -17.05
N LYS A 147 -8.04 -0.22 -17.27
CA LYS A 147 -9.50 -0.03 -17.22
C LYS A 147 -10.28 -0.88 -18.23
N ARG A 148 -9.63 -1.36 -19.28
CA ARG A 148 -10.24 -2.19 -20.33
C ARG A 148 -9.71 -3.62 -20.33
N ASN A 149 -8.82 -3.96 -19.40
CA ASN A 149 -8.25 -5.28 -19.32
C ASN A 149 -9.15 -6.19 -18.46
N PRO A 150 -9.77 -7.23 -19.05
CA PRO A 150 -10.71 -8.11 -18.35
C PRO A 150 -10.06 -8.91 -17.21
N LYS A 151 -8.72 -9.01 -17.17
CA LYS A 151 -7.97 -9.63 -16.08
C LYS A 151 -7.78 -8.67 -14.90
N TYR A 152 -7.52 -7.38 -15.15
CA TYR A 152 -7.07 -6.45 -14.12
C TYR A 152 -8.17 -5.55 -13.56
N GLU A 153 -9.17 -5.19 -14.35
CA GLU A 153 -10.31 -4.40 -13.87
C GLU A 153 -11.01 -5.03 -12.65
N PRO A 154 -11.28 -6.35 -12.61
CA PRO A 154 -11.86 -6.98 -11.43
C PRO A 154 -10.95 -6.96 -10.20
N GLU A 155 -9.63 -6.99 -10.40
CA GLU A 155 -8.66 -6.93 -9.29
C GLU A 155 -8.60 -5.50 -8.71
N ILE A 156 -8.64 -4.46 -9.54
CA ILE A 156 -8.76 -3.07 -9.09
C ILE A 156 -10.04 -2.86 -8.28
N GLU A 157 -11.15 -3.41 -8.75
CA GLU A 157 -12.44 -3.32 -8.05
C GLU A 157 -12.41 -4.01 -6.68
N LYS A 158 -11.70 -5.15 -6.56
CA LYS A 158 -11.47 -5.80 -5.25
C LYS A 158 -10.66 -4.89 -4.31
N ILE A 159 -9.62 -4.23 -4.82
CA ILE A 159 -8.80 -3.29 -4.04
C ILE A 159 -9.65 -2.12 -3.54
N ALA A 160 -10.46 -1.51 -4.42
CA ALA A 160 -11.37 -0.41 -4.05
C ALA A 160 -12.36 -0.83 -2.94
N LYS A 161 -12.89 -2.05 -3.02
CA LYS A 161 -13.78 -2.60 -1.97
C LYS A 161 -13.07 -2.79 -0.63
N ILE A 162 -11.81 -3.21 -0.63
CA ILE A 162 -11.00 -3.31 0.60
C ILE A 162 -10.83 -1.94 1.24
N ILE A 163 -10.46 -0.93 0.44
CA ILE A 163 -10.29 0.45 0.90
C ILE A 163 -11.60 0.99 1.49
N HIS A 164 -12.71 0.86 0.75
CA HIS A 164 -14.01 1.32 1.22
C HIS A 164 -14.43 0.63 2.52
N ARG A 165 -14.17 -0.68 2.66
CA ARG A 165 -14.48 -1.43 3.88
C ARG A 165 -13.76 -0.87 5.10
N PHE A 166 -12.47 -0.57 5.00
CA PHE A 166 -11.74 0.04 6.12
C PHE A 166 -12.22 1.45 6.45
N SER A 167 -12.47 2.27 5.43
CA SER A 167 -13.01 3.63 5.61
C SER A 167 -14.35 3.59 6.36
N LYS A 168 -15.25 2.70 5.93
CA LYS A 168 -16.53 2.45 6.59
C LYS A 168 -16.37 1.96 8.03
N LEU A 169 -15.46 1.00 8.26
CA LEU A 169 -15.23 0.43 9.58
C LEU A 169 -14.77 1.48 10.59
N PHE A 170 -13.81 2.34 10.23
CA PHE A 170 -13.36 3.43 11.12
C PHE A 170 -14.48 4.42 11.42
N LYS A 171 -15.28 4.77 10.41
CA LYS A 171 -16.42 5.68 10.55
C LYS A 171 -17.51 5.12 11.47
N GLU A 172 -17.87 3.85 11.31
CA GLU A 172 -18.90 3.18 12.12
C GLU A 172 -18.48 3.00 13.58
N GLN A 173 -17.19 2.78 13.83
CA GLN A 173 -16.67 2.67 15.19
C GLN A 173 -16.39 4.03 15.85
N ASN A 174 -16.52 5.14 15.11
CA ASN A 174 -16.20 6.49 15.59
C ASN A 174 -14.79 6.60 16.18
N ILE A 175 -13.86 5.80 15.65
CA ILE A 175 -12.44 5.77 16.04
C ILE A 175 -11.70 6.83 15.22
N ASN A 176 -10.80 7.59 15.85
CA ASN A 176 -9.87 8.42 15.10
C ASN A 176 -8.61 7.60 14.74
N PRO A 177 -8.40 7.23 13.47
CA PRO A 177 -7.23 6.45 13.04
C PRO A 177 -5.99 7.33 12.80
N CYS A 178 -6.12 8.65 12.91
CA CYS A 178 -5.12 9.62 12.50
C CYS A 178 -4.54 10.38 13.72
N GLU A 179 -3.35 9.96 14.15
CA GLU A 179 -2.46 10.72 15.07
C GLU A 179 -1.24 11.25 14.30
N CYS A 180 -1.51 11.90 13.16
CA CYS A 180 -0.50 12.14 12.12
C CYS A 180 0.58 13.16 12.49
N ASP A 181 0.33 14.07 13.43
CA ASP A 181 1.32 15.04 13.88
C ASP A 181 2.54 14.37 14.56
N SER A 182 2.32 13.17 15.14
CA SER A 182 3.36 12.38 15.78
C SER A 182 3.95 11.29 14.88
N PHE A 183 3.33 11.03 13.73
CA PHE A 183 3.73 9.97 12.82
C PHE A 183 4.92 10.42 11.98
N LYS A 184 5.99 9.62 11.97
CA LYS A 184 7.23 9.90 11.25
C LYS A 184 7.74 8.64 10.56
N LEU A 185 8.38 8.82 9.42
CA LEU A 185 9.18 7.76 8.82
C LEU A 185 10.33 7.39 9.76
N PRO A 186 10.66 6.09 9.92
CA PRO A 186 11.84 5.71 10.67
C PRO A 186 13.08 6.30 10.00
N SER A 187 14.07 6.68 10.80
CA SER A 187 15.39 7.06 10.33
C SER A 187 16.14 5.86 9.75
N GLU A 188 17.21 6.11 9.00
CA GLU A 188 18.07 5.03 8.48
C GLU A 188 18.62 4.16 9.61
N ARG A 189 19.02 4.77 10.73
CA ARG A 189 19.50 4.05 11.92
C ARG A 189 18.45 3.12 12.52
N GLU A 190 17.19 3.55 12.55
CA GLU A 190 16.08 2.73 13.09
C GLU A 190 15.75 1.52 12.22
N ILE A 191 16.18 1.50 10.96
CA ILE A 191 15.98 0.37 10.04
C ILE A 191 17.26 -0.43 9.78
N GLU A 192 18.39 -0.11 10.42
CA GLU A 192 19.66 -0.85 10.23
C GLU A 192 19.53 -2.34 10.61
N SER A 193 18.69 -2.65 11.60
CA SER A 193 18.37 -4.03 11.99
C SER A 193 17.17 -4.61 11.26
N GLU A 194 16.49 -3.83 10.43
CA GLU A 194 15.34 -4.28 9.65
C GLU A 194 15.81 -4.89 8.34
N SER A 195 15.13 -5.93 7.88
CA SER A 195 15.40 -6.51 6.58
C SER A 195 14.11 -6.95 5.91
N TRP A 196 14.16 -7.05 4.59
CA TRP A 196 13.06 -7.63 3.80
C TRP A 196 12.79 -9.11 4.13
N GLY A 197 13.71 -9.79 4.85
CA GLY A 197 13.71 -11.25 5.06
C GLY A 197 12.90 -11.77 6.25
N GLU A 198 12.47 -10.94 7.20
CA GLU A 198 11.79 -11.41 8.41
C GLU A 198 10.52 -10.60 8.68
N LYS A 199 9.34 -11.22 8.74
CA LYS A 199 8.19 -10.57 9.38
C LYS A 199 8.48 -10.43 10.87
N SER A 200 8.31 -9.22 11.42
CA SER A 200 8.18 -9.03 12.87
C SER A 200 7.16 -10.05 13.41
N SER A 201 7.52 -10.77 14.46
CA SER A 201 6.95 -12.06 14.92
C SER A 201 5.49 -12.05 15.41
N ASN A 202 4.65 -11.10 14.97
CA ASN A 202 3.21 -11.14 15.17
C ASN A 202 2.51 -11.44 13.84
N SER A 203 2.62 -12.68 13.36
CA SER A 203 1.93 -13.15 12.16
C SER A 203 0.45 -13.41 12.46
N PHE A 204 -0.43 -12.72 11.73
CA PHE A 204 -1.80 -13.21 11.52
C PHE A 204 -1.77 -14.56 10.82
N PRO A 205 -2.68 -15.50 11.14
CA PRO A 205 -2.70 -16.80 10.51
C PRO A 205 -2.95 -16.67 9.00
N PRO A 206 -2.33 -17.53 8.17
CA PRO A 206 -2.55 -17.53 6.73
C PRO A 206 -4.02 -17.84 6.39
N PHE A 207 -4.52 -17.20 5.34
CA PHE A 207 -5.90 -17.35 4.87
C PHE A 207 -6.15 -18.78 4.33
N PRO A 208 -7.27 -19.43 4.69
CA PRO A 208 -7.65 -20.70 4.11
C PRO A 208 -8.21 -20.47 2.69
N GLY A 209 -7.44 -20.85 1.68
CA GLY A 209 -7.86 -20.71 0.27
C GLY A 209 -6.73 -20.74 -0.76
N ARG A 210 -5.47 -21.01 -0.35
CA ARG A 210 -4.36 -21.19 -1.29
C ARG A 210 -4.33 -22.65 -1.76
N GLU A 211 -4.94 -22.92 -2.91
CA GLU A 211 -4.57 -24.11 -3.67
C GLU A 211 -3.15 -23.89 -4.23
N VAL A 212 -2.32 -24.93 -4.08
CA VAL A 212 -0.91 -24.99 -4.46
C VAL A 212 -0.79 -25.36 -5.93
#